data_AF-A0A9R1M4W3-F1
#
_entry.id   AF-A0A9R1M4W3-F1
#
_cell.length_a   1.000
_cell.length_b   1.000
_cell.length_c   1.000
_cell.angle_alpha   90.00
_cell.angle_beta   90.00
_cell.angle_gamma   90.00
#
_symmetry.space_group_name_H-M   'P 1'
#
loop_
_entity.id
_entity.type
_entity.pdbx_description
1 polymer ?
#
loop_
_entity_poly.entity_id
_entity_poly.type
_entity_poly.pdbx_seq_one_letter_code
_entity_poly.pdbx_strand_id
1 'polypeptide(L)' 'CLKFKTDQAQDAKKMEKLNNIFFALMTRGPDADISEVSGKEQAEQQQSKKGRGRRQ' A
#
# COMPACT_ATOMS: atom_id res chain seq x y z
N CYS A 1 3.30 14.86 -9.94
CA CYS A 1 3.53 13.46 -10.39
C CYS A 1 4.19 12.69 -9.24
N LEU A 2 3.55 11.64 -8.73
CA LEU A 2 4.10 10.78 -7.67
C LEU A 2 4.66 9.51 -8.32
N LYS A 3 5.89 9.11 -7.98
CA LYS A 3 6.49 7.86 -8.45
C LYS A 3 7.14 7.14 -7.27
N PHE A 4 6.77 5.89 -7.06
CA PHE A 4 7.39 5.00 -6.07
C PHE A 4 7.85 3.73 -6.77
N LYS A 5 9.14 3.42 -6.66
CA LYS A 5 9.75 2.19 -7.17
C LYS A 5 10.29 1.40 -5.99
N THR A 6 9.98 0.11 -5.95
CA THR A 6 10.41 -0.82 -4.93
C THR A 6 10.63 -2.19 -5.58
N ASP A 7 11.60 -2.92 -5.06
CA ASP A 7 11.91 -4.32 -5.39
C ASP A 7 11.52 -5.26 -4.24
N GLN A 8 10.92 -4.74 -3.17
CA GLN A 8 10.51 -5.53 -2.01
C GLN A 8 9.21 -6.27 -2.30
N ALA A 9 9.23 -7.60 -2.21
CA ALA A 9 8.07 -8.45 -2.48
C ALA A 9 6.84 -8.09 -1.61
N GLN A 10 7.06 -7.69 -0.35
CA GLN A 10 5.98 -7.27 0.56
C GLN A 10 5.23 -6.02 0.10
N ASP A 11 5.86 -5.16 -0.71
CA ASP A 11 5.22 -3.93 -1.18
C ASP A 11 4.28 -4.19 -2.36
N ALA A 12 4.37 -5.34 -3.04
CA ALA A 12 3.42 -5.72 -4.08
C ALA A 12 2.00 -5.85 -3.52
N LYS A 13 1.85 -6.52 -2.36
CA LYS A 13 0.56 -6.63 -1.66
C LYS A 13 0.02 -5.28 -1.21
N LYS A 14 0.89 -4.38 -0.73
CA LYS A 14 0.49 -3.02 -0.34
C LYS A 14 0.02 -2.20 -1.55
N MET A 15 0.65 -2.37 -2.72
CA MET A 15 0.22 -1.72 -3.95
C MET A 15 -1.11 -2.25 -4.47
N GLU A 16 -1.31 -3.56 -4.42
CA GLU A 16 -2.59 -4.19 -4.76
C GLU A 16 -3.72 -3.64 -3.87
N LYS A 17 -3.48 -3.60 -2.55
CA LYS A 17 -4.41 -2.99 -1.60
C LYS A 17 -4.73 -1.54 -1.93
N LEU A 18 -3.71 -0.73 -2.22
CA LEU A 18 -3.89 0.67 -2.61
C LEU A 18 -4.76 0.81 -3.87
N ASN A 19 -4.54 -0.04 -4.88
CA ASN A 19 -5.36 -0.06 -6.09
C ASN A 19 -6.82 -0.39 -5.78
N ASN A 20 -7.08 -1.36 -4.91
CA ASN A 20 -8.45 -1.73 -4.52
C ASN A 20 -9.17 -0.59 -3.78
N ILE A 21 -8.46 0.15 -2.93
CA ILE A 21 -9.01 1.33 -2.26
C ILE A 21 -9.40 2.40 -3.28
N PHE A 22 -8.51 2.72 -4.22
CA PHE A 22 -8.82 3.69 -5.28
C PHE A 22 -10.02 3.23 -6.11
N PHE A 23 -10.09 1.94 -6.46
CA PHE A 23 -11.22 1.41 -7.19
C PHE A 23 -12.54 1.56 -6.41
N ALA A 24 -12.54 1.25 -5.11
CA ALA A 24 -13.72 1.42 -4.28
C ALA A 24 -14.17 2.89 -4.21
N LEU A 25 -13.23 3.83 -4.02
CA LEU A 25 -13.53 5.27 -3.99
C LEU A 25 -14.06 5.78 -5.35
N MET A 26 -13.51 5.29 -6.46
CA MET A 26 -13.96 5.68 -7.80
C MET A 26 -15.33 5.11 -8.16
N THR A 27 -15.67 3.91 -7.67
CA THR A 27 -16.94 3.24 -8.02
C THR A 27 -18.08 3.54 -7.06
N ARG A 28 -17.79 3.70 -5.76
CA ARG A 28 -18.79 3.90 -4.71
C ARG A 28 -18.83 5.34 -4.19
N GLY A 29 -17.83 6.16 -4.53
CA GLY A 29 -17.74 7.55 -4.09
C GLY A 29 -17.02 7.72 -2.75
N PRO A 30 -17.03 8.95 -2.20
CA PRO A 30 -16.24 9.32 -1.02
C PRO A 30 -16.68 8.62 0.27
N ASP A 31 -17.91 8.12 0.32
CA ASP A 31 -18.48 7.45 1.50
C ASP A 31 -18.21 5.93 1.52
N ALA A 32 -17.35 5.42 0.62
CA ALA A 32 -17.00 4.01 0.57
C ALA A 32 -16.27 3.56 1.84
N ASP A 33 -16.72 2.46 2.47
CA ASP A 33 -16.00 1.87 3.59
C ASP A 33 -14.73 1.15 3.12
N ILE A 34 -13.60 1.78 3.39
CA ILE A 34 -12.26 1.30 3.03
C ILE A 34 -11.86 0.09 3.90
N SER A 35 -12.47 -0.06 5.07
CA SER A 35 -12.16 -1.11 6.05
C SER A 35 -12.53 -2.50 5.51
N GLU A 36 -13.61 -2.60 4.73
CA GLU A 36 -14.02 -3.84 4.09
C GLU A 36 -13.05 -4.29 3.00
N VAL A 37 -12.53 -3.34 2.22
CA VAL A 37 -11.56 -3.60 1.12
C VAL A 37 -10.19 -3.96 1.66
N SER A 38 -9.84 -3.42 2.82
CA SER A 38 -8.56 -3.65 3.47
C SER A 38 -8.40 -5.06 4.01
N GLY A 39 -9.50 -5.77 4.31
CA GLY A 39 -9.47 -6.99 5.13
C GLY A 39 -8.84 -6.75 6.50
N LYS A 40 -9.06 -7.65 7.46
CA LYS A 40 -8.36 -7.62 8.75
C LYS A 40 -6.90 -8.09 8.57
N GLU A 41 -6.08 -7.32 7.88
CA GLU A 41 -4.64 -7.53 7.89
C GLU A 41 -4.09 -7.03 9.23
N GLN A 42 -3.71 -7.99 10.05
CA GLN A 42 -2.99 -7.80 11.29
C GLN A 42 -1.79 -6.87 11.07
N ALA A 43 -1.59 -5.98 12.03
CA ALA A 43 -0.37 -5.23 12.18
C ALA A 43 0.81 -6.19 12.40
N GLU A 44 1.48 -6.57 11.33
CA GLU A 44 2.78 -7.24 11.36
C GLU A 44 3.51 -6.71 10.11
N GLN A 45 4.65 -6.03 10.17
CA GLN A 45 5.78 -6.20 11.06
C GLN A 45 6.57 -4.88 11.07
N GLN A 46 6.94 -4.47 12.28
CA GLN A 46 7.86 -3.38 12.53
C GLN A 46 9.26 -3.75 12.01
N GLN A 47 9.95 -2.77 11.42
CA GLN A 47 11.38 -2.71 11.08
C GLN A 47 11.91 -3.36 9.79
N SER A 48 12.41 -2.49 8.92
CA SER A 48 13.78 -2.60 8.44
C SER A 48 14.48 -1.25 8.60
N LYS A 49 15.12 -1.06 9.76
CA LYS A 49 16.17 -0.05 9.91
C LYS A 49 17.37 -0.51 9.05
N LYS A 50 17.69 0.20 7.97
CA LYS A 50 19.07 0.49 7.51
C LYS A 50 19.05 1.40 6.28
N GLY A 51 19.92 2.41 6.33
CA GLY A 51 19.84 3.63 5.53
C GLY A 51 19.85 3.44 4.01
N ARG A 52 19.10 4.29 3.33
CA ARG A 52 19.19 4.46 1.88
C ARG A 52 20.22 5.52 1.56
N GLY A 53 21.49 5.14 1.73
CA GLY A 53 22.64 5.85 1.19
C GLY A 53 23.24 5.07 0.04
N ARG A 54 23.42 5.77 -1.09
CA ARG A 54 24.31 5.48 -2.22
C ARG A 54 23.72 4.66 -3.38
N ARG A 55 23.28 5.42 -4.40
CA ARG A 55 23.35 5.01 -5.80
C ARG A 55 24.83 4.80 -6.16
N GLN A 56 25.11 3.73 -6.89
CA GLN A 56 26.33 3.61 -7.70
C GLN A 56 26.34 4.69 -8.77
#